data_AF-A0A5C5XYK8-F1
#
_entry.id   AF-A0A5C5XYK8-F1
#
_cell.length_a   1.000
_cell.length_b   1.000
_cell.length_c   1.000
_cell.angle_alpha   90.00
_cell.angle_beta   90.00
_cell.angle_gamma   90.00
#
_symmetry.space_group_name_H-M   'P 1'
#
loop_
_entity.id
_entity.type
_entity.pdbx_description
1 polymer ?
#
loop_
_entity_poly.entity_id
_entity_poly.type
_entity_poly.pdbx_seq_one_letter_code
_entity_poly.pdbx_strand_id
1 'polypeptide(L)'
;MSEFLVYYRRPDPTTWVYMSSFLTIGLFFVFRRFWSIRNLDIALLILLAPGLLMVNEGYRRQTRLDREHVQAIVEQHASSRPDAPAIETGAAAGQLAAASTQTLVWENDGNDSGTTLAEAIEEAPRTEAYDSAVALRRGGFIWLFVIEMALLIRMLLDPLMVRRPLLDPNLTTGGLNFLGISLFIFMMANVVASTPEIQREQGPELGPGYALMNMLPTIPVRPVSEALAGAEPPTLDELSPAQQRVAAIAKIIAIISQTAILIGILLIGNRHFGNLRSGAGCATLYLLMPYTAQMTGRVDHFVPAALLLWAILLYRKPFFSGLFVGAAVGLVYYPMFLLPLWFSFYWQRGARRFGIGVLSMLCLLMALLVLGGTDPFFEHLRQMFGLFFPTQDPRGIWELGWNPVWRLPVIVAYVILSFFFAIWPAQKNLGILISCSAGLMIAAQFWHGYGGGMYMGWFLPLLLLTIFRPNLQDRIALKVVKPYSRSQAPSPPTKMEAA
;
A
#
# COMPACT_ATOMS: atom_id res chain seq x y z
N MET A 1 -28.76 -7.40 -3.92
CA MET A 1 -27.87 -7.30 -2.74
C MET A 1 -27.96 -5.92 -2.05
N SER A 2 -28.59 -4.91 -2.65
CA SER A 2 -28.75 -3.57 -2.06
C SER A 2 -29.54 -3.57 -0.75
N GLU A 3 -30.62 -4.36 -0.64
CA GLU A 3 -31.49 -4.36 0.55
C GLU A 3 -30.82 -4.82 1.86
N PHE A 4 -29.84 -5.73 1.80
CA PHE A 4 -29.19 -6.27 3.00
C PHE A 4 -28.15 -5.32 3.62
N LEU A 5 -27.67 -4.33 2.84
CA LEU A 5 -26.70 -3.33 3.28
C LEU A 5 -27.36 -1.97 3.61
N VAL A 6 -28.68 -1.84 3.47
CA VAL A 6 -29.40 -0.56 3.66
C VAL A 6 -29.15 0.07 5.04
N TYR A 7 -28.99 -0.74 6.08
CA TYR A 7 -28.68 -0.28 7.44
C TYR A 7 -27.24 -0.52 7.87
N TYR A 8 -26.38 -0.98 6.96
CA TYR A 8 -24.98 -1.21 7.28
C TYR A 8 -24.27 0.12 7.49
N ARG A 9 -23.97 0.44 8.75
CA ARG A 9 -23.06 1.54 9.09
C ARG A 9 -21.66 0.99 9.30
N ARG A 10 -20.73 1.47 8.48
CA ARG A 10 -19.30 1.20 8.69
C ARG A 10 -18.92 1.67 10.11
N PRO A 11 -18.23 0.85 10.92
CA PRO A 11 -17.74 1.28 12.21
C PRO A 11 -16.80 2.45 12.04
N ASP A 12 -16.90 3.41 12.96
CA ASP A 12 -15.94 4.49 13.04
C ASP A 12 -14.50 3.93 13.18
N PRO A 13 -13.50 4.48 12.45
CA PRO A 13 -12.12 4.00 12.51
C PRO A 13 -11.58 3.90 13.95
N THR A 14 -11.99 4.80 14.82
CA THR A 14 -11.58 4.83 16.24
C THR A 14 -12.12 3.62 16.99
N THR A 15 -13.40 3.31 16.82
CA THR A 15 -14.05 2.14 17.43
C THR A 15 -13.38 0.85 16.96
N TRP A 16 -13.08 0.74 15.67
CA TRP A 16 -12.37 -0.43 15.13
C TRP A 16 -10.97 -0.58 15.75
N VAL A 17 -10.22 0.53 15.89
CA VAL A 17 -8.88 0.51 16.49
C VAL A 17 -8.91 -0.02 17.92
N TYR A 18 -9.84 0.45 18.76
CA TYR A 18 -9.93 -0.05 20.13
C TYR A 18 -10.30 -1.53 20.18
N MET A 19 -11.37 -1.93 19.47
CA MET A 19 -11.83 -3.31 19.46
C MET A 19 -10.78 -4.29 18.92
N SER A 20 -10.16 -3.95 17.79
CA SER A 20 -9.10 -4.77 17.21
C SER A 20 -7.84 -4.82 18.08
N SER A 21 -7.47 -3.75 18.77
CA SER A 21 -6.32 -3.74 19.70
C SER A 21 -6.57 -4.66 20.89
N PHE A 22 -7.73 -4.56 21.54
CA PHE A 22 -8.09 -5.44 22.64
C PHE A 22 -8.15 -6.91 22.22
N LEU A 23 -8.75 -7.18 21.04
CA LEU A 23 -8.84 -8.52 20.50
C LEU A 23 -7.46 -9.07 20.11
N THR A 24 -6.59 -8.23 19.55
CA THR A 24 -5.19 -8.58 19.24
C THR A 24 -4.41 -8.93 20.51
N ILE A 25 -4.58 -8.16 21.58
CA ILE A 25 -3.99 -8.47 22.89
C ILE A 25 -4.54 -9.82 23.39
N GLY A 26 -5.86 -9.98 23.47
CA GLY A 26 -6.48 -11.21 23.97
C GLY A 26 -6.06 -12.48 23.20
N LEU A 27 -5.93 -12.37 21.87
CA LEU A 27 -5.63 -13.51 21.01
C LEU A 27 -4.13 -13.85 20.89
N PHE A 28 -3.23 -12.87 21.05
CA PHE A 28 -1.80 -13.07 20.74
C PHE A 28 -0.83 -12.73 21.88
N PHE A 29 -1.24 -11.97 22.91
CA PHE A 29 -0.36 -11.71 24.04
C PHE A 29 -0.18 -12.96 24.91
N VAL A 30 1.05 -13.14 25.37
CA VAL A 30 1.41 -14.12 26.39
C VAL A 30 1.50 -13.41 27.74
N PHE A 31 0.43 -13.50 28.55
CA PHE A 31 0.34 -12.79 29.83
C PHE A 31 1.34 -13.30 30.89
N ARG A 32 1.64 -14.61 30.89
CA ARG A 32 2.62 -15.20 31.83
C ARG A 32 4.06 -14.68 31.64
N ARG A 33 4.39 -14.16 30.44
CA ARG A 33 5.71 -13.63 30.11
C ARG A 33 5.53 -12.33 29.35
N PHE A 34 5.19 -11.29 30.11
CA PHE A 34 4.89 -9.97 29.58
C PHE A 34 6.03 -9.41 28.71
N TRP A 35 7.26 -9.43 29.21
CA TRP A 35 8.47 -8.99 28.50
C TRP A 35 9.02 -10.09 27.59
N SER A 36 8.39 -10.25 26.42
CA SER A 36 8.86 -11.16 25.36
C SER A 36 8.95 -10.45 24.01
N ILE A 37 9.85 -10.92 23.15
CA ILE A 37 10.00 -10.38 21.78
C ILE A 37 8.68 -10.52 21.00
N ARG A 38 7.91 -11.58 21.26
CA ARG A 38 6.56 -11.75 20.70
C ARG A 38 5.62 -10.63 21.10
N ASN A 39 5.51 -10.36 22.40
CA ASN A 39 4.62 -9.30 22.89
C ASN A 39 5.11 -7.92 22.43
N LEU A 40 6.43 -7.71 22.29
CA LEU A 40 6.98 -6.51 21.67
C LEU A 40 6.52 -6.38 20.22
N ASP A 41 6.61 -7.45 19.42
CA ASP A 41 6.16 -7.44 18.03
C ASP A 41 4.66 -7.08 17.94
N ILE A 42 3.81 -7.64 18.80
CA ILE A 42 2.38 -7.29 18.85
C ILE A 42 2.14 -5.86 19.34
N ALA A 43 2.88 -5.41 20.35
CA ALA A 43 2.79 -4.03 20.85
C ALA A 43 3.17 -3.03 19.75
N LEU A 44 4.25 -3.25 19.02
CA LEU A 44 4.67 -2.40 17.90
C LEU A 44 3.61 -2.36 16.80
N LEU A 45 2.96 -3.49 16.49
CA LEU A 45 1.84 -3.52 15.54
C LEU A 45 0.66 -2.66 16.01
N ILE A 46 0.25 -2.79 17.28
CA ILE A 46 -0.84 -1.98 17.86
C ILE A 46 -0.49 -0.49 17.86
N LEU A 47 0.77 -0.15 18.14
CA LEU A 47 1.26 1.24 18.17
C LEU A 47 1.25 1.91 16.79
N LEU A 48 1.06 1.19 15.68
CA LEU A 48 0.81 1.82 14.38
C LEU A 48 -0.56 2.53 14.33
N ALA A 49 -1.53 2.07 15.12
CA ALA A 49 -2.92 2.50 15.03
C ALA A 49 -3.16 3.97 15.44
N PRO A 50 -2.57 4.50 16.55
CA PRO A 50 -2.73 5.91 16.90
C PRO A 50 -2.22 6.85 15.80
N GLY A 51 -1.06 6.56 15.22
CA GLY A 51 -0.51 7.38 14.13
C GLY A 51 -1.43 7.40 12.91
N LEU A 52 -1.97 6.24 12.51
CA LEU A 52 -2.95 6.15 11.42
C LEU A 52 -4.23 6.95 11.71
N LEU A 53 -4.75 6.88 12.95
CA LEU A 53 -5.93 7.65 13.34
C LEU A 53 -5.68 9.15 13.27
N MET A 54 -4.55 9.62 13.80
CA MET A 54 -4.19 11.05 13.74
C MET A 54 -4.07 11.55 12.31
N VAL A 55 -3.47 10.76 11.42
CA VAL A 55 -3.34 11.13 10.00
C VAL A 55 -4.71 11.15 9.31
N ASN A 56 -5.52 10.10 9.48
CA ASN A 56 -6.85 10.01 8.89
C ASN A 56 -7.77 11.14 9.37
N GLU A 57 -7.81 11.40 10.68
CA GLU A 57 -8.59 12.49 11.27
C GLU A 57 -8.08 13.86 10.82
N GLY A 58 -6.77 14.02 10.68
CA GLY A 58 -6.16 15.23 10.11
C GLY A 58 -6.64 15.48 8.67
N TYR A 59 -6.59 14.46 7.80
CA TYR A 59 -7.10 14.57 6.42
C TYR A 59 -8.60 14.84 6.36
N ARG A 60 -9.40 14.17 7.21
CA ARG A 60 -10.85 14.37 7.29
C ARG A 60 -11.21 15.81 7.67
N ARG A 61 -10.53 16.37 8.68
CA ARG A 61 -10.72 17.77 9.10
C ARG A 61 -10.31 18.75 8.01
N GLN A 62 -9.15 18.54 7.39
CA GLN A 62 -8.66 19.40 6.32
C GLN A 62 -9.63 19.41 5.13
N THR A 63 -10.05 18.23 4.66
CA THR A 63 -11.00 18.10 3.53
C THR A 63 -12.34 18.77 3.83
N ARG A 64 -12.82 18.68 5.08
CA ARG A 64 -14.04 19.36 5.52
C ARG A 64 -13.88 20.88 5.51
N LEU A 65 -12.79 21.39 6.08
CA LEU A 65 -12.51 22.83 6.13
C LEU A 65 -12.32 23.43 4.73
N ASP A 66 -11.62 22.72 3.85
CA ASP A 66 -11.46 23.11 2.44
C ASP A 66 -12.83 23.27 1.77
N ARG A 67 -13.78 22.37 2.07
CA ARG A 67 -15.14 22.41 1.51
C ARG A 67 -15.95 23.59 2.07
N GLU A 68 -15.93 23.80 3.39
CA GLU A 68 -16.60 24.93 4.05
C GLU A 68 -16.06 26.28 3.53
N HIS A 69 -14.74 26.36 3.33
CA HIS A 69 -14.10 27.56 2.80
C HIS A 69 -14.48 27.86 1.35
N VAL A 70 -14.46 26.82 0.51
CA VAL A 70 -14.84 26.92 -0.89
C VAL A 70 -16.32 27.30 -1.05
N GLN A 71 -17.21 26.77 -0.20
CA GLN A 71 -18.62 27.20 -0.14
C GLN A 71 -18.74 28.69 0.20
N ALA A 72 -17.99 29.18 1.20
CA ALA A 72 -18.00 30.59 1.58
C ALA A 72 -17.54 31.51 0.43
N ILE A 73 -16.49 31.11 -0.31
CA ILE A 73 -16.02 31.86 -1.49
C ILE A 73 -17.13 31.97 -2.53
N VAL A 74 -17.84 30.88 -2.82
CA VAL A 74 -18.88 30.87 -3.85
C VAL A 74 -20.14 31.61 -3.43
N GLU A 75 -20.54 31.55 -2.16
CA GLU A 75 -21.63 32.38 -1.61
C GLU A 75 -21.30 33.87 -1.68
N GLN A 76 -20.05 34.25 -1.36
CA GLN A 76 -19.57 35.61 -1.52
C GLN A 76 -19.59 36.06 -2.99
N HIS A 77 -19.21 35.17 -3.92
CA HIS A 77 -19.28 35.46 -5.35
C HIS A 77 -20.72 35.64 -5.84
N ALA A 78 -21.63 34.75 -5.44
CA ALA A 78 -23.05 34.79 -5.80
C ALA A 78 -23.75 36.06 -5.27
N SER A 79 -23.38 36.53 -4.09
CA SER A 79 -23.91 37.79 -3.52
C SER A 79 -23.37 39.06 -4.19
N SER A 80 -22.18 38.99 -4.81
CA SER A 80 -21.57 40.12 -5.53
C SER A 80 -22.05 40.33 -6.99
N ARG A 81 -22.68 39.31 -7.61
CA ARG A 81 -23.28 39.38 -8.97
C ARG A 81 -24.75 38.91 -8.97
N PRO A 82 -25.71 39.76 -8.58
CA PRO A 82 -27.14 39.40 -8.57
C PRO A 82 -27.76 39.20 -9.97
N ASP A 83 -27.15 39.73 -11.04
CA ASP A 83 -27.70 39.71 -12.42
C ASP A 83 -27.07 38.64 -13.34
N ALA A 84 -26.20 37.77 -12.82
CA ALA A 84 -25.69 36.64 -13.60
C ALA A 84 -26.78 35.56 -13.73
N PRO A 85 -26.99 34.94 -14.92
CA PRO A 85 -27.95 33.86 -15.04
C PRO A 85 -27.61 32.79 -14.01
N ALA A 86 -28.59 32.44 -13.18
CA ALA A 86 -28.47 31.33 -12.25
C ALA A 86 -27.85 30.16 -13.00
N ILE A 87 -26.70 29.68 -12.55
CA ILE A 87 -26.01 28.56 -13.19
C ILE A 87 -27.01 27.40 -13.19
N GLU A 88 -27.64 27.14 -14.33
CA GLU A 88 -28.55 26.01 -14.53
C GLU A 88 -27.71 24.74 -14.43
N THR A 89 -27.64 24.23 -13.21
CA THR A 89 -26.76 23.16 -12.73
C THR A 89 -27.21 21.76 -13.16
N GLY A 90 -28.13 21.64 -14.14
CA GLY A 90 -28.79 20.38 -14.49
C GLY A 90 -28.31 19.66 -15.74
N ALA A 91 -27.89 20.37 -16.80
CA ALA A 91 -27.79 19.75 -18.14
C ALA A 91 -26.43 19.85 -18.84
N ALA A 92 -25.48 20.63 -18.32
CA ALA A 92 -24.15 20.84 -18.93
C ALA A 92 -22.99 20.13 -18.21
N ALA A 93 -23.27 19.25 -17.24
CA ALA A 93 -22.26 18.57 -16.42
C ALA A 93 -21.32 17.65 -17.24
N GLY A 94 -21.72 17.25 -18.45
CA GLY A 94 -20.88 16.45 -19.35
C GLY A 94 -19.86 17.24 -20.17
N GLN A 95 -20.06 18.55 -20.35
CA GLN A 95 -19.17 19.41 -21.16
C GLN A 95 -18.19 20.24 -20.32
N LEU A 96 -18.42 20.34 -19.01
CA LEU A 96 -17.53 20.99 -18.04
C LEU A 96 -16.32 20.12 -17.62
N ALA A 97 -16.28 18.84 -18.00
CA ALA A 97 -15.17 17.94 -17.69
C ALA A 97 -13.85 18.29 -18.41
N ALA A 98 -13.88 19.21 -19.39
CA ALA A 98 -12.69 19.81 -20.00
C ALA A 98 -12.26 21.13 -19.32
N ALA A 99 -13.01 21.58 -18.32
CA ALA A 99 -12.80 22.84 -17.61
C ALA A 99 -12.32 22.60 -16.17
N SER A 100 -11.14 21.98 -16.03
CA SER A 100 -10.21 22.33 -14.95
C SER A 100 -9.74 23.80 -15.01
N THR A 101 -10.27 24.55 -15.99
CA THR A 101 -10.09 25.97 -16.28
C THR A 101 -11.40 26.74 -16.08
N GLN A 102 -12.12 26.53 -14.97
CA GLN A 102 -13.01 27.60 -14.50
C GLN A 102 -12.14 28.58 -13.70
N THR A 103 -11.54 29.52 -14.43
CA THR A 103 -11.14 30.80 -13.89
C THR A 103 -12.36 31.41 -13.21
N LEU A 104 -12.38 31.43 -11.87
CA LEU A 104 -13.17 32.43 -11.17
C LEU A 104 -12.45 33.75 -11.45
N VAL A 105 -12.83 34.41 -12.55
CA VAL A 105 -12.27 35.73 -12.87
C VAL A 105 -12.78 36.69 -11.81
N TRP A 106 -11.95 36.95 -10.80
CA TRP A 106 -12.04 38.14 -9.98
C TRP A 106 -11.72 39.31 -10.91
N GLU A 107 -12.76 39.98 -11.42
CA GLU A 107 -12.58 41.23 -12.13
C GLU A 107 -12.30 42.31 -11.08
N ASN A 108 -11.07 42.34 -10.59
CA ASN A 108 -10.55 43.50 -9.87
C ASN A 108 -10.22 44.55 -10.93
N ASP A 109 -10.83 45.73 -10.78
CA ASP A 109 -10.57 46.92 -11.60
C ASP A 109 -9.07 47.04 -11.99
N GLY A 110 -8.75 46.72 -13.24
CA GLY A 110 -7.52 47.14 -13.91
C GLY A 110 -6.30 46.21 -13.94
N ASN A 111 -6.37 44.94 -13.53
CA ASN A 111 -5.26 43.99 -13.75
C ASN A 111 -5.74 42.59 -14.17
N ASP A 112 -5.54 42.24 -15.45
CA ASP A 112 -5.89 40.97 -16.10
C ASP A 112 -5.02 39.78 -15.62
N SER A 113 -5.01 39.50 -14.32
CA SER A 113 -4.47 38.25 -13.77
C SER A 113 -5.59 37.52 -13.04
N GLY A 114 -6.36 36.72 -13.78
CA GLY A 114 -7.42 35.90 -13.19
C GLY A 114 -6.83 34.89 -12.21
N THR A 115 -7.05 35.10 -10.92
CA THR A 115 -6.68 34.16 -9.86
C THR A 115 -7.54 32.90 -9.97
N THR A 116 -6.92 31.74 -10.05
CA THR A 116 -7.64 30.46 -10.07
C THR A 116 -8.27 30.19 -8.70
N LEU A 117 -9.36 29.40 -8.65
CA LEU A 117 -9.95 28.96 -7.38
C LEU A 117 -8.92 28.25 -6.49
N ALA A 118 -7.95 27.55 -7.08
CA ALA A 118 -6.86 26.91 -6.36
C ALA A 118 -5.93 27.93 -5.68
N GLU A 119 -5.55 29.00 -6.39
CA GLU A 119 -4.74 30.09 -5.83
C GLU A 119 -5.51 30.87 -4.76
N ALA A 120 -6.81 31.09 -4.93
CA ALA A 120 -7.65 31.75 -3.93
C ALA A 120 -7.78 30.94 -2.62
N ILE A 121 -7.83 29.59 -2.72
CA ILE A 121 -7.81 28.70 -1.55
C ILE A 121 -6.44 28.72 -0.87
N GLU A 122 -5.35 28.83 -1.64
CA GLU A 122 -3.98 28.83 -1.13
C GLU A 122 -3.59 30.16 -0.46
N GLU A 123 -4.12 31.29 -0.96
CA GLU A 123 -3.91 32.64 -0.43
C GLU A 123 -4.82 33.00 0.76
N ALA A 124 -5.86 32.19 1.03
CA ALA A 124 -6.79 32.45 2.11
C ALA A 124 -6.13 32.41 3.51
N PRO A 125 -6.57 33.26 4.46
CA PRO A 125 -6.02 33.28 5.80
C PRO A 125 -6.26 31.94 6.50
N ARG A 126 -5.17 31.23 6.82
CA ARG A 126 -5.21 29.96 7.55
C ARG A 126 -5.87 30.18 8.92
N THR A 127 -6.97 29.47 9.16
CA THR A 127 -7.67 29.50 10.44
C THR A 127 -6.94 28.64 11.47
N GLU A 128 -7.10 28.94 12.76
CA GLU A 128 -6.56 28.10 13.85
C GLU A 128 -7.02 26.63 13.73
N ALA A 129 -8.25 26.42 13.23
CA ALA A 129 -8.80 25.10 12.96
C ALA A 129 -7.99 24.35 11.88
N TYR A 130 -7.61 25.04 10.80
CA TYR A 130 -6.78 24.47 9.73
C TYR A 130 -5.39 24.08 10.25
N ASP A 131 -4.74 24.98 10.99
CA ASP A 131 -3.42 24.73 11.58
C ASP A 131 -3.45 23.55 12.57
N SER A 132 -4.53 23.43 13.35
CA SER A 132 -4.72 22.29 14.25
C SER A 132 -4.84 20.95 13.51
N ALA A 133 -5.50 20.92 12.34
CA ALA A 133 -5.64 19.73 11.51
C ALA A 133 -4.28 19.33 10.90
N VAL A 134 -3.52 20.31 10.42
CA VAL A 134 -2.15 20.11 9.90
C VAL A 134 -1.21 19.61 10.99
N ALA A 135 -1.29 20.18 12.21
CA ALA A 135 -0.49 19.76 13.36
C ALA A 135 -0.82 18.31 13.79
N LEU A 136 -2.11 17.94 13.81
CA LEU A 136 -2.55 16.57 14.09
C LEU A 136 -1.99 15.58 13.07
N ARG A 137 -2.08 15.92 11.77
CA ARG A 137 -1.52 15.13 10.66
C ARG A 137 0.00 14.96 10.81
N ARG A 138 0.72 16.04 11.14
CA ARG A 138 2.17 16.03 11.39
C ARG A 138 2.54 15.12 12.55
N GLY A 139 1.84 15.23 13.68
CA GLY A 139 2.05 14.37 14.84
C GLY A 139 1.84 12.89 14.50
N GLY A 140 0.81 12.59 13.72
CA GLY A 140 0.53 11.23 13.24
C GLY A 140 1.64 10.65 12.38
N PHE A 141 2.15 11.41 11.40
CA PHE A 141 3.27 10.98 10.57
C PHE A 141 4.56 10.74 11.36
N ILE A 142 4.90 11.65 12.29
CA ILE A 142 6.07 11.49 13.17
C ILE A 142 5.93 10.21 14.00
N TRP A 143 4.76 9.96 14.56
CA TRP A 143 4.47 8.75 15.33
C TRP A 143 4.67 7.50 14.48
N LEU A 144 4.10 7.46 13.26
CA LEU A 144 4.26 6.35 12.33
C LEU A 144 5.74 6.10 12.03
N PHE A 145 6.51 7.15 11.76
CA PHE A 145 7.95 7.03 11.48
C PHE A 145 8.73 6.46 12.65
N VAL A 146 8.41 6.87 13.89
CA VAL A 146 9.06 6.33 15.09
C VAL A 146 8.77 4.84 15.25
N ILE A 147 7.52 4.43 15.09
CA ILE A 147 7.13 3.02 15.24
C ILE A 147 7.67 2.18 14.07
N GLU A 148 7.61 2.68 12.84
CA GLU A 148 8.23 2.04 11.68
C GLU A 148 9.74 1.93 11.82
N MET A 149 10.42 2.89 12.47
CA MET A 149 11.85 2.80 12.74
C MET A 149 12.13 1.68 13.74
N ALA A 150 11.32 1.55 14.78
CA ALA A 150 11.41 0.43 15.72
C ALA A 150 11.16 -0.92 15.02
N LEU A 151 10.18 -0.99 14.12
CA LEU A 151 9.91 -2.18 13.30
C LEU A 151 11.06 -2.48 12.32
N LEU A 152 11.65 -1.46 11.70
CA LEU A 152 12.81 -1.59 10.82
C LEU A 152 13.98 -2.20 11.60
N ILE A 153 14.35 -1.61 12.74
CA ILE A 153 15.39 -2.14 13.62
C ILE A 153 15.06 -3.58 13.99
N ARG A 154 13.81 -3.88 14.35
CA ARG A 154 13.38 -5.24 14.69
C ARG A 154 13.53 -6.23 13.52
N MET A 155 13.27 -5.81 12.28
CA MET A 155 13.50 -6.62 11.07
C MET A 155 14.99 -6.81 10.75
N LEU A 156 15.84 -5.81 11.05
CA LEU A 156 17.29 -5.89 10.87
C LEU A 156 17.98 -6.76 11.93
N LEU A 157 17.46 -6.75 13.16
CA LEU A 157 17.92 -7.63 14.24
C LEU A 157 17.45 -9.08 14.04
N ASP A 158 16.43 -9.29 13.21
CA ASP A 158 15.82 -10.58 13.04
C ASP A 158 16.83 -11.67 12.56
N PRO A 159 17.64 -11.47 11.50
CA PRO A 159 18.69 -12.42 11.11
C PRO A 159 19.70 -12.78 12.21
N LEU A 160 19.91 -11.90 13.20
CA LEU A 160 20.84 -12.11 14.31
C LEU A 160 20.27 -13.04 15.41
N MET A 161 18.95 -13.25 15.42
CA MET A 161 18.29 -14.04 16.46
C MET A 161 18.51 -15.55 16.25
N VAL A 162 19.28 -16.17 17.15
CA VAL A 162 19.53 -17.63 17.19
C VAL A 162 18.30 -18.40 17.66
N ARG A 163 17.65 -17.96 18.75
CA ARG A 163 16.44 -18.57 19.30
C ARG A 163 15.25 -17.66 19.06
N ARG A 164 14.20 -18.24 18.48
CA ARG A 164 13.00 -17.49 18.10
C ARG A 164 11.78 -18.02 18.83
N PRO A 165 11.11 -17.16 19.61
CA PRO A 165 9.86 -17.55 20.21
C PRO A 165 8.77 -17.50 19.11
N LEU A 166 8.30 -18.67 18.62
CA LEU A 166 7.16 -18.83 17.69
C LEU A 166 5.80 -18.33 18.21
N LEU A 167 5.19 -17.29 17.65
CA LEU A 167 3.91 -16.78 18.14
C LEU A 167 2.76 -17.80 17.91
N ASP A 168 2.27 -18.38 19.00
CA ASP A 168 1.11 -19.28 19.01
C ASP A 168 -0.13 -18.49 19.43
N PRO A 169 -1.21 -18.47 18.62
CA PRO A 169 -2.45 -17.80 18.98
C PRO A 169 -3.13 -18.51 20.16
N ASN A 170 -3.75 -17.75 21.06
CA ASN A 170 -4.49 -18.25 22.22
C ASN A 170 -5.79 -18.97 21.84
N LEU A 171 -6.33 -18.69 20.65
CA LEU A 171 -7.55 -19.31 20.14
C LEU A 171 -7.26 -20.60 19.36
N THR A 172 -8.25 -21.50 19.31
CA THR A 172 -8.19 -22.74 18.51
C THR A 172 -8.16 -22.43 17.02
N THR A 173 -7.63 -23.33 16.19
CA THR A 173 -7.60 -23.16 14.72
C THR A 173 -9.01 -22.95 14.14
N GLY A 174 -10.02 -23.66 14.66
CA GLY A 174 -11.41 -23.47 14.25
C GLY A 174 -11.93 -22.07 14.57
N GLY A 175 -11.66 -21.56 15.78
CA GLY A 175 -12.01 -20.19 16.17
C GLY A 175 -11.30 -19.13 15.34
N LEU A 176 -10.01 -19.32 15.03
CA LEU A 176 -9.24 -18.41 14.17
C LEU A 176 -9.79 -18.35 12.75
N ASN A 177 -10.15 -19.51 12.17
CA ASN A 177 -10.73 -19.58 10.85
C ASN A 177 -12.12 -18.93 10.82
N PHE A 178 -12.97 -19.21 11.81
CA PHE A 178 -14.28 -18.58 11.91
C PHE A 178 -14.14 -17.05 12.01
N LEU A 179 -13.34 -16.56 12.96
CA LEU A 179 -13.10 -15.13 13.14
C LEU A 179 -12.50 -14.49 11.88
N GLY A 180 -11.51 -15.15 11.27
CA GLY A 180 -10.87 -14.68 10.04
C GLY A 180 -11.85 -14.58 8.88
N ILE A 181 -12.70 -15.59 8.66
CA ILE A 181 -13.72 -15.56 7.59
C ILE A 181 -14.74 -14.46 7.87
N SER A 182 -15.22 -14.31 9.10
CA SER A 182 -16.17 -13.25 9.48
C SER A 182 -15.58 -11.86 9.26
N LEU A 183 -14.33 -11.62 9.72
CA LEU A 183 -13.63 -10.35 9.48
C LEU A 183 -13.42 -10.10 7.98
N PHE A 184 -13.06 -11.12 7.21
CA PHE A 184 -12.88 -10.98 5.77
C PHE A 184 -14.19 -10.58 5.07
N ILE A 185 -15.29 -11.27 5.33
CA ILE A 185 -16.62 -10.94 4.79
C ILE A 185 -16.99 -9.50 5.13
N PHE A 186 -16.79 -9.12 6.40
CA PHE A 186 -17.05 -7.78 6.89
C PHE A 186 -16.21 -6.71 6.15
N MET A 187 -14.93 -6.98 5.94
CA MET A 187 -14.05 -6.08 5.20
C MET A 187 -14.40 -5.99 3.72
N MET A 188 -14.82 -7.09 3.09
CA MET A 188 -15.28 -7.05 1.70
C MET A 188 -16.59 -6.27 1.57
N ALA A 189 -17.49 -6.36 2.54
CA ALA A 189 -18.69 -5.51 2.59
C ALA A 189 -18.31 -4.02 2.66
N ASN A 190 -17.28 -3.65 3.44
CA ASN A 190 -16.75 -2.27 3.47
C ASN A 190 -16.19 -1.82 2.12
N VAL A 191 -15.51 -2.70 1.37
CA VAL A 191 -15.02 -2.38 0.03
C VAL A 191 -16.19 -2.16 -0.92
N VAL A 192 -17.20 -3.02 -0.90
CA VAL A 192 -18.39 -2.88 -1.75
C VAL A 192 -19.15 -1.59 -1.43
N ALA A 193 -19.29 -1.24 -0.15
CA ALA A 193 -19.96 -0.03 0.32
C ALA A 193 -19.09 1.25 0.23
N SER A 194 -17.83 1.17 -0.21
CA SER A 194 -16.94 2.34 -0.28
C SER A 194 -17.38 3.35 -1.33
N THR A 195 -17.28 4.64 -0.98
CA THR A 195 -17.55 5.80 -1.84
C THR A 195 -16.24 6.49 -2.25
N PRO A 196 -16.24 7.33 -3.30
CA PRO A 196 -15.03 8.05 -3.70
C PRO A 196 -14.49 9.00 -2.62
N GLU A 197 -15.38 9.64 -1.84
CA GLU A 197 -14.99 10.51 -0.74
C GLU A 197 -14.18 9.78 0.33
N ILE A 198 -14.63 8.58 0.70
CA ILE A 198 -13.93 7.72 1.65
C ILE A 198 -12.50 7.40 1.18
N GLN A 199 -12.24 7.35 -0.13
CA GLN A 199 -10.90 7.12 -0.65
C GLN A 199 -10.00 8.35 -0.53
N ARG A 200 -10.57 9.57 -0.64
CA ARG A 200 -9.84 10.83 -0.46
C ARG A 200 -9.42 11.04 1.00
N GLU A 201 -10.29 10.71 1.95
CA GLU A 201 -9.98 10.77 3.38
C GLU A 201 -8.87 9.78 3.79
N GLN A 202 -8.74 8.67 3.09
CA GLN A 202 -7.76 7.62 3.36
C GLN A 202 -6.32 7.98 2.98
N GLY A 203 -6.07 9.14 2.36
CA GLY A 203 -4.71 9.63 2.13
C GLY A 203 -4.49 10.21 0.73
N PRO A 204 -3.26 10.66 0.44
CA PRO A 204 -2.96 11.41 -0.77
C PRO A 204 -3.09 10.53 -2.02
N GLU A 205 -3.28 11.19 -3.17
CA GLU A 205 -3.20 10.53 -4.47
C GLU A 205 -1.75 10.21 -4.81
N LEU A 206 -1.58 9.19 -5.66
CA LEU A 206 -0.29 8.76 -6.18
C LEU A 206 0.29 9.83 -7.11
N GLY A 207 1.58 10.11 -6.98
CA GLY A 207 2.23 11.04 -7.91
C GLY A 207 2.89 10.40 -9.12
N PRO A 208 3.72 11.15 -9.86
CA PRO A 208 4.52 10.63 -10.97
C PRO A 208 5.41 9.46 -10.51
N GLY A 209 5.48 8.39 -11.34
CA GLY A 209 6.17 7.13 -11.01
C GLY A 209 5.25 5.93 -10.75
N TYR A 210 3.94 6.16 -10.83
CA TYR A 210 2.88 5.15 -10.64
C TYR A 210 2.05 4.99 -11.91
N ALA A 211 2.65 5.16 -13.10
CA ALA A 211 1.91 5.30 -14.36
C ALA A 211 0.89 4.17 -14.60
N LEU A 212 1.32 2.90 -14.47
CA LEU A 212 0.43 1.76 -14.60
C LEU A 212 -0.62 1.66 -13.48
N MET A 213 -0.29 2.13 -12.29
CA MET A 213 -1.19 2.16 -11.14
C MET A 213 -2.24 3.26 -11.28
N ASN A 214 -1.89 4.39 -11.89
CA ASN A 214 -2.81 5.47 -12.25
C ASN A 214 -3.70 5.09 -13.45
N MET A 215 -3.24 4.14 -14.28
CA MET A 215 -4.07 3.52 -15.32
C MET A 215 -5.06 2.48 -14.75
N LEU A 216 -4.81 1.96 -13.53
CA LEU A 216 -5.81 1.10 -12.88
C LEU A 216 -7.02 1.96 -12.51
N PRO A 217 -8.24 1.43 -12.70
CA PRO A 217 -9.45 2.10 -12.25
C PRO A 217 -9.33 2.49 -10.77
N THR A 218 -9.33 3.79 -10.50
CA THR A 218 -9.51 4.36 -9.15
C THR A 218 -10.96 4.80 -9.00
N ILE A 219 -11.46 4.84 -7.76
CA ILE A 219 -12.81 5.33 -7.55
C ILE A 219 -12.80 6.83 -7.91
N PRO A 220 -13.66 7.31 -8.83
CA PRO A 220 -13.60 8.68 -9.33
C PRO A 220 -13.83 9.69 -8.21
N VAL A 221 -12.78 10.37 -7.77
CA VAL A 221 -12.88 11.45 -6.77
C VAL A 221 -13.14 12.76 -7.53
N ARG A 222 -14.31 13.38 -7.35
CA ARG A 222 -14.55 14.71 -7.91
C ARG A 222 -13.72 15.76 -7.16
N PRO A 223 -13.13 16.76 -7.86
CA PRO A 223 -12.50 17.89 -7.19
C PRO A 223 -13.55 18.71 -6.42
N VAL A 224 -13.12 19.37 -5.33
CA VAL A 224 -13.98 20.17 -4.44
C VAL A 224 -14.72 21.26 -5.22
N SER A 225 -14.13 21.75 -6.32
CA SER A 225 -14.71 22.69 -7.28
C SER A 225 -15.99 22.23 -7.97
N GLU A 226 -16.20 20.92 -8.11
CA GLU A 226 -17.40 20.36 -8.77
C GLU A 226 -18.52 20.03 -7.77
N ALA A 227 -18.19 19.85 -6.49
CA ALA A 227 -19.17 19.58 -5.40
C ALA A 227 -19.80 20.87 -4.85
N LEU A 228 -19.49 22.01 -5.46
CA LEU A 228 -19.66 23.36 -4.95
C LEU A 228 -21.11 23.88 -4.94
N ALA A 229 -22.05 23.14 -5.52
CA ALA A 229 -23.47 23.49 -5.52
C ALA A 229 -24.19 23.12 -4.20
N GLY A 230 -23.52 23.19 -3.05
CA GLY A 230 -24.08 22.79 -1.75
C GLY A 230 -24.52 21.32 -1.67
N ALA A 231 -24.14 20.51 -2.66
CA ALA A 231 -24.56 19.13 -2.79
C ALA A 231 -23.66 18.24 -1.92
N GLU A 232 -24.27 17.31 -1.19
CA GLU A 232 -23.54 16.16 -0.65
C GLU A 232 -22.77 15.49 -1.80
N PRO A 233 -21.56 14.95 -1.53
CA PRO A 233 -20.78 14.29 -2.56
C PRO A 233 -21.62 13.18 -3.21
N PRO A 234 -21.58 13.06 -4.55
CA PRO A 234 -22.51 12.22 -5.27
C PRO A 234 -22.45 10.78 -4.79
N THR A 235 -23.63 10.22 -4.51
CA THR A 235 -23.74 8.77 -4.27
C THR A 235 -23.33 8.01 -5.54
N LEU A 236 -22.99 6.71 -5.44
CA LEU A 236 -22.57 5.92 -6.60
C LEU A 236 -23.61 5.96 -7.75
N ASP A 237 -24.88 6.18 -7.40
CA ASP A 237 -26.02 6.23 -8.31
C ASP A 237 -26.05 7.52 -9.15
N GLU A 238 -25.34 8.58 -8.73
CA GLU A 238 -25.21 9.87 -9.43
C GLU A 238 -23.98 9.93 -10.35
N LEU A 239 -23.14 8.89 -10.35
CA LEU A 239 -22.00 8.77 -11.25
C LEU A 239 -22.45 8.38 -12.66
N SER A 240 -21.71 8.83 -13.68
CA SER A 240 -21.99 8.38 -15.05
C SER A 240 -21.81 6.86 -15.19
N PRO A 241 -22.50 6.19 -16.14
CA PRO A 241 -22.37 4.74 -16.33
C PRO A 241 -20.91 4.27 -16.56
N ALA A 242 -20.08 5.13 -17.16
CA ALA A 242 -18.65 4.88 -17.33
C ALA A 242 -17.90 4.93 -15.99
N GLN A 243 -18.16 5.95 -15.16
CA GLN A 243 -17.57 6.11 -13.83
C GLN A 243 -17.98 4.96 -12.88
N GLN A 244 -19.24 4.53 -12.94
CA GLN A 244 -19.73 3.36 -12.19
C GLN A 244 -18.97 2.09 -12.56
N ARG A 245 -18.71 1.87 -13.86
CA ARG A 245 -17.94 0.72 -14.34
C ARG A 245 -16.49 0.74 -13.84
N VAL A 246 -15.83 1.91 -13.89
CA VAL A 246 -14.48 2.12 -13.37
C VAL A 246 -14.43 1.82 -11.87
N ALA A 247 -15.36 2.38 -11.09
CA ALA A 247 -15.45 2.12 -9.65
C ALA A 247 -15.70 0.63 -9.34
N ALA A 248 -16.53 -0.06 -10.14
CA ALA A 248 -16.77 -1.49 -9.98
C ALA A 248 -15.50 -2.31 -10.24
N ILE A 249 -14.74 -2.00 -11.28
CA ILE A 249 -13.46 -2.67 -11.58
C ILE A 249 -12.46 -2.42 -10.44
N ALA A 250 -12.34 -1.18 -9.94
CA ALA A 250 -11.47 -0.85 -8.81
C ALA A 250 -11.77 -1.73 -7.58
N LYS A 251 -13.07 -1.84 -7.22
CA LYS A 251 -13.54 -2.69 -6.12
C LYS A 251 -13.22 -4.16 -6.34
N ILE A 252 -13.40 -4.67 -7.56
CA ILE A 252 -13.05 -6.07 -7.91
C ILE A 252 -11.55 -6.31 -7.72
N ILE A 253 -10.69 -5.41 -8.22
CA ILE A 253 -9.23 -5.56 -8.06
C ILE A 253 -8.84 -5.50 -6.57
N ALA A 254 -9.45 -4.62 -5.78
CA ALA A 254 -9.23 -4.54 -4.34
C ALA A 254 -9.58 -5.87 -3.65
N ILE A 255 -10.76 -6.43 -3.94
CA ILE A 255 -11.23 -7.73 -3.41
C ILE A 255 -10.28 -8.87 -3.82
N ILE A 256 -9.89 -8.94 -5.09
CA ILE A 256 -8.97 -9.96 -5.60
C ILE A 256 -7.63 -9.87 -4.88
N SER A 257 -7.09 -8.65 -4.71
CA SER A 257 -5.80 -8.43 -4.07
C SER A 257 -5.81 -8.85 -2.59
N GLN A 258 -6.85 -8.47 -1.85
CA GLN A 258 -7.03 -8.88 -0.46
C GLN A 258 -7.19 -10.39 -0.32
N THR A 259 -7.98 -11.00 -1.19
CA THR A 259 -8.14 -12.46 -1.26
C THR A 259 -6.80 -13.14 -1.52
N ALA A 260 -6.02 -12.62 -2.48
CA ALA A 260 -4.71 -13.13 -2.85
C ALA A 260 -3.69 -13.01 -1.69
N ILE A 261 -3.74 -11.92 -0.91
CA ILE A 261 -2.92 -11.76 0.32
C ILE A 261 -3.30 -12.82 1.35
N LEU A 262 -4.60 -12.96 1.64
CA LEU A 262 -5.09 -13.89 2.67
C LEU A 262 -4.76 -15.35 2.31
N ILE A 263 -5.03 -15.75 1.08
CA ILE A 263 -4.67 -17.07 0.56
C ILE A 263 -3.15 -17.25 0.56
N GLY A 264 -2.40 -16.22 0.17
CA GLY A 264 -0.93 -16.23 0.19
C GLY A 264 -0.38 -16.54 1.58
N ILE A 265 -0.85 -15.82 2.62
CA ILE A 265 -0.46 -16.04 4.02
C ILE A 265 -0.79 -17.47 4.47
N LEU A 266 -2.02 -17.94 4.22
CA LEU A 266 -2.45 -19.29 4.61
C LEU A 266 -1.62 -20.38 3.93
N LEU A 267 -1.36 -20.23 2.62
CA LEU A 267 -0.56 -21.19 1.86
C LEU A 267 0.91 -21.17 2.27
N ILE A 268 1.49 -20.02 2.60
CA ILE A 268 2.86 -19.93 3.13
C ILE A 268 2.93 -20.60 4.50
N GLY A 269 1.98 -20.33 5.40
CA GLY A 269 1.90 -20.97 6.71
C GLY A 269 1.77 -22.50 6.61
N ASN A 270 0.91 -22.98 5.72
CA ASN A 270 0.73 -24.42 5.52
C ASN A 270 1.93 -25.08 4.82
N ARG A 271 2.34 -24.58 3.64
CA ARG A 271 3.32 -25.26 2.77
C ARG A 271 4.78 -25.00 3.14
N HIS A 272 5.09 -23.81 3.64
CA HIS A 272 6.48 -23.41 3.91
C HIS A 272 6.82 -23.43 5.38
N PHE A 273 5.90 -23.01 6.24
CA PHE A 273 6.10 -23.09 7.69
C PHE A 273 5.73 -24.47 8.24
N GLY A 274 4.87 -25.23 7.57
CA GLY A 274 4.41 -26.53 8.05
C GLY A 274 3.49 -26.42 9.28
N ASN A 275 2.93 -25.24 9.53
CA ASN A 275 2.05 -24.98 10.66
C ASN A 275 0.82 -24.18 10.19
N LEU A 276 -0.27 -24.90 9.95
CA LEU A 276 -1.54 -24.30 9.53
C LEU A 276 -2.09 -23.32 10.59
N ARG A 277 -1.90 -23.61 11.88
CA ARG A 277 -2.36 -22.73 12.97
C ARG A 277 -1.62 -21.39 12.96
N SER A 278 -0.31 -21.38 12.70
CA SER A 278 0.45 -20.13 12.53
C SER A 278 0.00 -19.36 11.29
N GLY A 279 -0.31 -20.05 10.18
CA GLY A 279 -0.87 -19.43 8.99
C GLY A 279 -2.23 -18.78 9.26
N ALA A 280 -3.15 -19.50 9.91
CA ALA A 280 -4.45 -18.99 10.31
C ALA A 280 -4.32 -17.80 11.28
N GLY A 281 -3.46 -17.90 12.29
CA GLY A 281 -3.19 -16.81 13.22
C GLY A 281 -2.63 -15.55 12.53
N CYS A 282 -1.69 -15.72 11.59
CA CYS A 282 -1.14 -14.63 10.80
C CYS A 282 -2.20 -13.96 9.93
N ALA A 283 -3.07 -14.75 9.29
CA ALA A 283 -4.17 -14.28 8.47
C ALA A 283 -5.22 -13.53 9.31
N THR A 284 -5.60 -14.06 10.47
CA THR A 284 -6.50 -13.39 11.41
C THR A 284 -5.89 -12.09 11.92
N LEU A 285 -4.61 -12.06 12.30
CA LEU A 285 -3.96 -10.83 12.74
C LEU A 285 -3.92 -9.79 11.63
N TYR A 286 -3.60 -10.18 10.39
CA TYR A 286 -3.65 -9.30 9.23
C TYR A 286 -5.01 -8.60 9.06
N LEU A 287 -6.10 -9.36 9.21
CA LEU A 287 -7.47 -8.82 9.10
C LEU A 287 -7.88 -7.96 10.31
N LEU A 288 -7.31 -8.24 11.49
CA LEU A 288 -7.54 -7.44 12.69
C LEU A 288 -6.83 -6.09 12.64
N MET A 289 -5.68 -6.00 11.96
CA MET A 289 -4.89 -4.76 11.92
C MET A 289 -5.75 -3.57 11.50
N PRO A 290 -5.75 -2.46 12.28
CA PRO A 290 -6.52 -1.27 11.95
C PRO A 290 -6.21 -0.71 10.57
N TYR A 291 -4.94 -0.76 10.20
CA TYR A 291 -4.45 -0.41 8.88
C TYR A 291 -5.25 -1.10 7.77
N THR A 292 -5.39 -2.42 7.85
CA THR A 292 -6.05 -3.22 6.80
C THR A 292 -7.50 -2.78 6.65
N ALA A 293 -8.18 -2.46 7.77
CA ALA A 293 -9.59 -2.07 7.80
C ALA A 293 -9.85 -0.63 7.34
N GLN A 294 -8.91 0.27 7.57
CA GLN A 294 -9.01 1.65 7.11
C GLN A 294 -8.75 1.72 5.61
N MET A 295 -7.69 1.06 5.13
CA MET A 295 -7.21 1.20 3.75
C MET A 295 -7.83 0.21 2.78
N THR A 296 -8.75 -0.67 3.18
CA THR A 296 -9.14 -1.91 2.44
C THR A 296 -9.45 -1.73 0.95
N GLY A 297 -10.00 -0.59 0.55
CA GLY A 297 -10.38 -0.29 -0.85
C GLY A 297 -9.24 0.24 -1.72
N ARG A 298 -8.09 0.60 -1.14
CA ARG A 298 -6.95 1.20 -1.84
C ARG A 298 -6.09 0.14 -2.54
N VAL A 299 -6.24 0.07 -3.86
CA VAL A 299 -5.58 -0.92 -4.71
C VAL A 299 -4.05 -0.78 -4.68
N ASP A 300 -3.55 0.45 -4.56
CA ASP A 300 -2.11 0.81 -4.51
C ASP A 300 -1.37 0.25 -3.30
N HIS A 301 -2.10 -0.06 -2.23
CA HIS A 301 -1.53 -0.66 -1.03
C HIS A 301 -1.43 -2.19 -1.13
N PHE A 302 -2.43 -2.85 -1.74
CA PHE A 302 -2.57 -4.30 -1.65
C PHE A 302 -2.13 -5.07 -2.90
N VAL A 303 -2.20 -4.48 -4.10
CA VAL A 303 -1.70 -5.17 -5.30
C VAL A 303 -0.20 -5.48 -5.19
N PRO A 304 0.68 -4.52 -4.84
CA PRO A 304 2.10 -4.82 -4.69
C PRO A 304 2.36 -5.85 -3.59
N ALA A 305 1.62 -5.75 -2.49
CA ALA A 305 1.71 -6.68 -1.36
C ALA A 305 1.34 -8.12 -1.76
N ALA A 306 0.25 -8.29 -2.52
CA ALA A 306 -0.18 -9.56 -3.06
C ALA A 306 0.91 -10.15 -3.97
N LEU A 307 1.45 -9.35 -4.89
CA LEU A 307 2.51 -9.78 -5.80
C LEU A 307 3.76 -10.24 -5.04
N LEU A 308 4.22 -9.48 -4.06
CA LEU A 308 5.37 -9.86 -3.22
C LEU A 308 5.11 -11.14 -2.41
N LEU A 309 3.91 -11.31 -1.85
CA LEU A 309 3.54 -12.55 -1.16
C LEU A 309 3.54 -13.75 -2.10
N TRP A 310 3.01 -13.61 -3.31
CA TRP A 310 2.99 -14.68 -4.30
C TRP A 310 4.40 -14.99 -4.83
N ALA A 311 5.28 -13.98 -4.92
CA ALA A 311 6.70 -14.19 -5.17
C ALA A 311 7.36 -15.06 -4.08
N ILE A 312 7.05 -14.79 -2.80
CA ILE A 312 7.51 -15.59 -1.67
C ILE A 312 6.88 -16.98 -1.67
N LEU A 313 5.58 -17.12 -1.94
CA LEU A 313 4.91 -18.42 -2.02
C LEU A 313 5.57 -19.31 -3.10
N LEU A 314 5.97 -18.72 -4.22
CA LEU A 314 6.59 -19.40 -5.34
C LEU A 314 8.12 -19.36 -5.33
N TYR A 315 8.76 -19.03 -4.20
CA TYR A 315 10.23 -18.88 -4.12
C TYR A 315 11.02 -20.14 -4.55
N ARG A 316 10.43 -21.34 -4.50
CA ARG A 316 11.09 -22.56 -5.00
C ARG A 316 11.17 -22.65 -6.52
N LYS A 317 10.40 -21.81 -7.23
CA LYS A 317 10.34 -21.71 -8.69
C LYS A 317 10.84 -20.30 -9.10
N PRO A 318 12.16 -20.12 -9.32
CA PRO A 318 12.75 -18.78 -9.47
C PRO A 318 12.14 -17.96 -10.60
N PHE A 319 11.78 -18.58 -11.73
CA PHE A 319 11.14 -17.88 -12.85
C PHE A 319 9.82 -17.20 -12.45
N PHE A 320 8.89 -17.95 -11.85
CA PHE A 320 7.60 -17.38 -11.43
C PHE A 320 7.78 -16.37 -10.29
N SER A 321 8.69 -16.64 -9.35
CA SER A 321 9.01 -15.68 -8.31
C SER A 321 9.52 -14.35 -8.90
N GLY A 322 10.40 -14.43 -9.90
CA GLY A 322 10.88 -13.28 -10.66
C GLY A 322 9.77 -12.56 -11.43
N LEU A 323 8.81 -13.29 -12.00
CA LEU A 323 7.65 -12.69 -12.67
C LEU A 323 6.81 -11.85 -11.71
N PHE A 324 6.52 -12.37 -10.51
CA PHE A 324 5.78 -11.63 -9.48
C PHE A 324 6.55 -10.43 -8.92
N VAL A 325 7.87 -10.56 -8.69
CA VAL A 325 8.71 -9.41 -8.30
C VAL A 325 8.75 -8.38 -9.42
N GLY A 326 8.96 -8.78 -10.67
CA GLY A 326 8.95 -7.88 -11.83
C GLY A 326 7.61 -7.16 -12.01
N ALA A 327 6.50 -7.85 -11.75
CA ALA A 327 5.17 -7.24 -11.73
C ALA A 327 5.07 -6.16 -10.65
N ALA A 328 5.52 -6.47 -9.42
CA ALA A 328 5.53 -5.51 -8.33
C ALA A 328 6.39 -4.28 -8.66
N VAL A 329 7.61 -4.50 -9.18
CA VAL A 329 8.56 -3.47 -9.64
C VAL A 329 7.97 -2.58 -10.72
N GLY A 330 7.22 -3.14 -11.67
CA GLY A 330 6.65 -2.36 -12.76
C GLY A 330 5.41 -1.56 -12.36
N LEU A 331 4.63 -2.03 -11.38
CA LEU A 331 3.47 -1.28 -10.87
C LEU A 331 3.86 -0.21 -9.86
N VAL A 332 4.86 -0.51 -9.02
CA VAL A 332 5.41 0.36 -7.99
C VAL A 332 6.91 0.17 -8.04
N TYR A 333 7.71 1.21 -8.23
CA TYR A 333 9.15 1.01 -8.46
C TYR A 333 9.94 0.60 -7.19
N TYR A 334 9.41 0.80 -5.98
CA TYR A 334 10.11 0.54 -4.71
C TYR A 334 10.63 -0.91 -4.51
N PRO A 335 9.90 -1.97 -4.89
CA PRO A 335 10.41 -3.35 -4.91
C PRO A 335 11.64 -3.57 -5.81
N MET A 336 12.03 -2.63 -6.68
CA MET A 336 13.26 -2.77 -7.47
C MET A 336 14.48 -2.90 -6.56
N PHE A 337 14.46 -2.21 -5.42
CA PHE A 337 15.52 -2.27 -4.42
C PHE A 337 15.56 -3.61 -3.67
N LEU A 338 14.56 -4.49 -3.84
CA LEU A 338 14.64 -5.86 -3.36
C LEU A 338 15.54 -6.73 -4.26
N LEU A 339 15.79 -6.33 -5.51
CA LEU A 339 16.55 -7.16 -6.46
C LEU A 339 17.92 -7.60 -5.92
N PRO A 340 18.76 -6.74 -5.31
CA PRO A 340 20.05 -7.18 -4.77
C PRO A 340 19.92 -8.30 -3.72
N LEU A 341 18.94 -8.20 -2.82
CA LEU A 341 18.62 -9.24 -1.83
C LEU A 341 18.18 -10.56 -2.51
N TRP A 342 17.26 -10.48 -3.47
CA TRP A 342 16.69 -11.64 -4.14
C TRP A 342 17.69 -12.35 -5.07
N PHE A 343 18.50 -11.58 -5.81
CA PHE A 343 19.60 -12.14 -6.60
C PHE A 343 20.62 -12.84 -5.71
N SER A 344 20.96 -12.26 -4.56
CA SER A 344 21.85 -12.88 -3.59
C SER A 344 21.27 -14.19 -3.03
N PHE A 345 19.98 -14.25 -2.72
CA PHE A 345 19.31 -15.49 -2.31
C PHE A 345 19.43 -16.60 -3.37
N TYR A 346 19.23 -16.27 -4.65
CA TYR A 346 19.32 -17.22 -5.75
C TYR A 346 20.71 -17.38 -6.36
N TRP A 347 21.73 -16.72 -5.82
CA TRP A 347 23.06 -16.57 -6.43
C TRP A 347 23.64 -17.92 -6.84
N GLN A 348 23.66 -18.87 -5.91
CA GLN A 348 24.17 -20.22 -6.17
C GLN A 348 23.25 -21.06 -7.05
N ARG A 349 21.93 -20.82 -7.02
CA ARG A 349 20.96 -21.62 -7.77
C ARG A 349 19.70 -20.85 -8.09
N GLY A 350 19.53 -20.53 -9.38
CA GLY A 350 18.28 -19.97 -9.91
C GLY A 350 18.34 -18.50 -10.29
N ALA A 351 19.45 -17.79 -10.04
CA ALA A 351 19.57 -16.36 -10.32
C ALA A 351 19.21 -15.99 -11.77
N ARG A 352 19.71 -16.74 -12.75
CA ARG A 352 19.35 -16.54 -14.17
C ARG A 352 17.86 -16.69 -14.45
N ARG A 353 17.23 -17.75 -13.91
CA ARG A 353 15.80 -18.03 -14.08
C ARG A 353 14.96 -16.92 -13.42
N PHE A 354 15.37 -16.46 -12.25
CA PHE A 354 14.75 -15.32 -11.57
C PHE A 354 14.86 -14.04 -12.39
N GLY A 355 16.06 -13.70 -12.86
CA GLY A 355 16.30 -12.51 -13.69
C GLY A 355 15.51 -12.53 -14.99
N ILE A 356 15.42 -13.68 -15.68
CA ILE A 356 14.56 -13.83 -16.88
C ILE A 356 13.09 -13.59 -16.52
N GLY A 357 12.61 -14.11 -15.38
CA GLY A 357 11.26 -13.85 -14.89
C GLY A 357 10.98 -12.35 -14.70
N VAL A 358 11.88 -11.65 -13.99
CA VAL A 358 11.78 -10.21 -13.74
C VAL A 358 11.75 -9.43 -15.07
N LEU A 359 12.74 -9.67 -15.94
CA LEU A 359 12.85 -8.97 -17.22
C LEU A 359 11.65 -9.26 -18.13
N SER A 360 11.19 -10.51 -18.21
CA SER A 360 10.03 -10.86 -19.04
C SER A 360 8.76 -10.12 -18.62
N MET A 361 8.53 -9.96 -17.31
CA MET A 361 7.38 -9.22 -16.82
C MET A 361 7.52 -7.71 -17.04
N LEU A 362 8.72 -7.16 -16.82
CA LEU A 362 8.96 -5.73 -17.08
C LEU A 362 8.80 -5.40 -18.57
N CYS A 363 9.29 -6.24 -19.48
CA CYS A 363 9.08 -6.08 -20.91
C CYS A 363 7.59 -6.15 -21.27
N LEU A 364 6.83 -7.07 -20.67
CA LEU A 364 5.38 -7.16 -20.88
C LEU A 364 4.67 -5.88 -20.41
N LEU A 365 4.97 -5.40 -19.20
CA LEU A 365 4.36 -4.18 -18.65
C LEU A 365 4.74 -2.95 -19.46
N MET A 366 5.99 -2.85 -19.91
CA MET A 366 6.43 -1.79 -20.81
C MET A 366 5.71 -1.83 -22.15
N ALA A 367 5.53 -3.02 -22.74
CA ALA A 367 4.78 -3.18 -23.98
C ALA A 367 3.31 -2.74 -23.81
N LEU A 368 2.67 -3.10 -22.69
CA LEU A 368 1.31 -2.65 -22.39
C LEU A 368 1.22 -1.13 -22.24
N LEU A 369 2.20 -0.52 -21.57
CA LEU A 369 2.25 0.93 -21.37
C LEU A 369 2.48 1.67 -22.69
N VAL A 370 3.40 1.20 -23.54
CA VAL A 370 3.66 1.75 -24.88
C VAL A 370 2.47 1.57 -25.82
N LEU A 371 1.70 0.49 -25.70
CA LEU A 371 0.46 0.31 -26.47
C LEU A 371 -0.67 1.22 -26.00
N GLY A 372 -0.61 1.70 -24.74
CA GLY A 372 -1.61 2.58 -24.15
C GLY A 372 -1.37 4.08 -24.37
N GLY A 373 -0.22 4.48 -24.92
CA GLY A 373 0.14 5.89 -25.10
C GLY A 373 0.94 6.14 -26.37
N THR A 374 0.98 7.40 -26.81
CA THR A 374 1.75 7.84 -27.99
C THR A 374 3.11 8.45 -27.63
N ASP A 375 3.44 8.49 -26.34
CA ASP A 375 4.67 9.11 -25.86
C ASP A 375 5.94 8.38 -26.35
N PRO A 376 7.09 9.06 -26.42
CA PRO A 376 8.37 8.40 -26.69
C PRO A 376 8.66 7.30 -25.66
N PHE A 377 9.36 6.23 -26.08
CA PHE A 377 9.73 5.12 -25.21
C PHE A 377 10.45 5.56 -23.91
N PHE A 378 11.32 6.57 -24.00
CA PHE A 378 12.03 7.09 -22.83
C PHE A 378 11.12 7.78 -21.82
N GLU A 379 10.03 8.43 -22.26
CA GLU A 379 9.05 9.03 -21.37
C GLU A 379 8.23 7.95 -20.66
N HIS A 380 7.81 6.92 -21.40
CA HIS A 380 7.20 5.72 -20.82
C HIS A 380 8.10 5.05 -19.76
N LEU A 381 9.41 4.92 -20.03
CA LEU A 381 10.40 4.40 -19.08
C LEU A 381 10.54 5.30 -17.84
N ARG A 382 10.59 6.62 -18.05
CA ARG A 382 10.66 7.62 -16.98
C ARG A 382 9.41 7.59 -16.10
N GLN A 383 8.23 7.50 -16.70
CA GLN A 383 6.93 7.40 -16.04
C GLN A 383 6.80 6.10 -15.23
N MET A 384 7.32 4.97 -15.76
CA MET A 384 7.26 3.67 -15.09
C MET A 384 8.13 3.61 -13.83
N PHE A 385 9.30 4.24 -13.83
CA PHE A 385 10.24 4.16 -12.70
C PHE A 385 10.37 5.45 -11.89
N GLY A 386 9.69 6.53 -12.28
CA GLY A 386 9.80 7.83 -11.64
C GLY A 386 11.24 8.37 -11.64
N LEU A 387 12.03 8.02 -12.68
CA LEU A 387 13.47 8.23 -12.73
C LEU A 387 13.81 9.75 -12.79
N PHE A 388 14.55 10.21 -11.77
CA PHE A 388 15.48 11.37 -11.74
C PHE A 388 15.07 12.75 -11.21
N PHE A 389 13.88 12.99 -10.67
CA PHE A 389 13.66 14.24 -9.92
C PHE A 389 12.93 13.98 -8.60
N PRO A 390 13.51 14.38 -7.45
CA PRO A 390 12.71 14.55 -6.23
C PRO A 390 11.49 15.37 -6.60
N THR A 391 10.29 14.83 -6.32
CA THR A 391 9.03 15.53 -6.57
C THR A 391 9.13 16.98 -6.08
N GLN A 392 8.72 17.94 -6.91
CA GLN A 392 8.70 19.36 -6.52
C GLN A 392 7.69 19.61 -5.38
N ASP A 393 6.57 18.87 -5.38
CA ASP A 393 5.56 18.86 -4.31
C ASP A 393 5.45 17.48 -3.61
N PRO A 394 6.33 17.17 -2.65
CA PRO A 394 6.20 15.94 -1.89
C PRO A 394 4.98 16.01 -0.94
N ARG A 395 4.20 14.93 -0.86
CA ARG A 395 3.04 14.78 0.04
C ARG A 395 3.39 13.98 1.30
N GLY A 396 2.58 14.14 2.34
CA GLY A 396 2.73 13.43 3.62
C GLY A 396 3.68 14.14 4.59
N ILE A 397 4.59 13.44 5.26
CA ILE A 397 5.50 14.08 6.23
C ILE A 397 6.38 15.17 5.60
N TRP A 398 6.75 14.97 4.33
CA TRP A 398 7.64 15.86 3.59
C TRP A 398 6.94 17.13 3.09
N GLU A 399 5.61 17.16 3.12
CA GLU A 399 4.76 18.33 2.84
C GLU A 399 4.67 19.26 4.06
N LEU A 400 4.92 18.71 5.26
CA LEU A 400 4.56 19.34 6.53
C LEU A 400 5.64 20.28 7.07
N GLY A 401 6.33 21.00 6.18
CA GLY A 401 7.22 22.13 6.52
C GLY A 401 8.72 21.82 6.61
N TRP A 402 9.16 20.64 6.15
CA TRP A 402 10.58 20.34 6.01
C TRP A 402 11.05 20.63 4.60
N ASN A 403 12.29 21.12 4.45
CA ASN A 403 12.87 21.27 3.12
C ASN A 403 12.99 19.87 2.46
N PRO A 404 12.38 19.63 1.29
CA PRO A 404 12.40 18.33 0.61
C PRO A 404 13.79 17.76 0.33
N VAL A 405 14.83 18.59 0.31
CA VAL A 405 16.24 18.19 0.11
C VAL A 405 16.71 17.19 1.16
N TRP A 406 16.19 17.23 2.39
CA TRP A 406 16.54 16.29 3.47
C TRP A 406 16.10 14.84 3.21
N ARG A 407 15.36 14.59 2.12
CA ARG A 407 15.07 13.24 1.63
C ARG A 407 16.31 12.55 1.04
N LEU A 408 17.25 13.32 0.47
CA LEU A 408 18.39 12.76 -0.26
C LEU A 408 19.29 11.87 0.62
N PRO A 409 19.68 12.27 1.85
CA PRO A 409 20.44 11.39 2.73
C PRO A 409 19.69 10.09 3.09
N VAL A 410 18.36 10.16 3.26
CA VAL A 410 17.52 9.00 3.55
C VAL A 410 17.50 8.04 2.35
N ILE A 411 17.37 8.58 1.14
CA ILE A 411 17.44 7.80 -0.11
C ILE A 411 18.81 7.12 -0.23
N VAL A 412 19.91 7.84 0.02
CA VAL A 412 21.27 7.29 -0.04
C VAL A 412 21.43 6.16 0.97
N ALA A 413 21.01 6.36 2.22
CA ALA A 413 21.06 5.32 3.25
C ALA A 413 20.22 4.08 2.87
N TYR A 414 19.04 4.30 2.27
CA TYR A 414 18.17 3.24 1.78
C TYR A 414 18.79 2.44 0.64
N VAL A 415 19.43 3.10 -0.33
CA VAL A 415 20.16 2.44 -1.42
C VAL A 415 21.33 1.63 -0.87
N ILE A 416 22.11 2.20 0.05
CA ILE A 416 23.20 1.49 0.74
C ILE A 416 22.65 0.23 1.44
N LEU A 417 21.54 0.34 2.16
CA LEU A 417 20.90 -0.80 2.83
C LEU A 417 20.47 -1.90 1.84
N SER A 418 19.88 -1.51 0.71
CA SER A 418 19.50 -2.43 -0.37
C SER A 418 20.68 -3.23 -0.90
N PHE A 419 21.79 -2.57 -1.25
CA PHE A 419 23.00 -3.26 -1.71
C PHE A 419 23.70 -4.03 -0.61
N PHE A 420 23.68 -3.53 0.63
CA PHE A 420 24.20 -4.24 1.80
C PHE A 420 23.54 -5.61 1.95
N PHE A 421 22.23 -5.70 1.70
CA PHE A 421 21.53 -6.98 1.70
C PHE A 421 21.97 -7.97 0.62
N ALA A 422 22.64 -7.52 -0.45
CA ALA A 422 23.25 -8.46 -1.39
C ALA A 422 24.41 -9.23 -0.74
N ILE A 423 25.11 -8.62 0.21
CA ILE A 423 26.32 -9.18 0.84
C ILE A 423 25.95 -9.84 2.17
N TRP A 424 25.18 -9.16 3.01
CA TRP A 424 24.83 -9.61 4.36
C TRP A 424 23.33 -9.86 4.52
N PRO A 425 22.86 -10.92 5.20
CA PRO A 425 23.64 -12.04 5.75
C PRO A 425 24.25 -12.93 4.65
N ALA A 426 25.38 -13.57 4.95
CA ALA A 426 26.14 -14.38 3.96
C ALA A 426 25.35 -15.60 3.46
N GLN A 427 24.68 -16.33 4.36
CA GLN A 427 23.79 -17.42 4.00
C GLN A 427 22.34 -16.98 4.16
N LYS A 428 21.63 -16.88 3.03
CA LYS A 428 20.23 -16.45 2.99
C LYS A 428 19.30 -17.66 2.94
N ASN A 429 18.42 -17.76 3.93
CA ASN A 429 17.31 -18.71 3.95
C ASN A 429 15.98 -17.97 3.72
N LEU A 430 14.88 -18.71 3.58
CA LEU A 430 13.54 -18.15 3.37
C LEU A 430 13.15 -17.13 4.45
N GLY A 431 13.51 -17.38 5.72
CA GLY A 431 13.25 -16.44 6.80
C GLY A 431 13.94 -15.10 6.55
N ILE A 432 15.25 -15.11 6.30
CA ILE A 432 16.02 -13.89 6.00
C ILE A 432 15.45 -13.16 4.78
N LEU A 433 15.04 -13.90 3.75
CA LEU A 433 14.41 -13.32 2.57
C LEU A 433 13.13 -12.56 2.92
N ILE A 434 12.25 -13.14 3.76
CA ILE A 434 11.01 -12.50 4.20
C ILE A 434 11.30 -11.28 5.10
N SER A 435 12.18 -11.41 6.10
CA SER A 435 12.44 -10.32 7.06
C SER A 435 13.19 -9.16 6.42
N CYS A 436 14.20 -9.42 5.60
CA CYS A 436 14.93 -8.36 4.90
C CYS A 436 14.06 -7.71 3.81
N SER A 437 13.14 -8.46 3.16
CA SER A 437 12.18 -7.86 2.25
C SER A 437 11.19 -6.95 3.00
N ALA A 438 10.66 -7.40 4.14
CA ALA A 438 9.82 -6.57 5.00
C ALA A 438 10.58 -5.32 5.48
N GLY A 439 11.80 -5.49 5.99
CA GLY A 439 12.66 -4.40 6.46
C GLY A 439 12.94 -3.37 5.36
N LEU A 440 13.24 -3.81 4.13
CA LEU A 440 13.45 -2.87 3.03
C LEU A 440 12.16 -2.14 2.62
N MET A 441 11.00 -2.82 2.63
CA MET A 441 9.72 -2.16 2.35
C MET A 441 9.26 -1.21 3.46
N ILE A 442 9.67 -1.44 4.72
CA ILE A 442 9.55 -0.46 5.80
C ILE A 442 10.50 0.72 5.53
N ALA A 443 11.76 0.45 5.20
CA ALA A 443 12.75 1.50 4.95
C ALA A 443 12.36 2.42 3.78
N ALA A 444 11.62 1.90 2.79
CA ALA A 444 11.06 2.69 1.70
C ALA A 444 10.10 3.79 2.16
N GLN A 445 9.39 3.58 3.28
CA GLN A 445 8.40 4.52 3.79
C GLN A 445 9.01 5.85 4.23
N PHE A 446 10.26 5.84 4.69
CA PHE A 446 10.91 7.06 5.17
C PHE A 446 11.16 8.09 4.08
N TRP A 447 11.37 7.68 2.82
CA TRP A 447 11.65 8.60 1.72
C TRP A 447 10.53 8.66 0.67
N HIS A 448 9.53 7.79 0.79
CA HIS A 448 8.39 7.75 -0.10
C HIS A 448 7.66 9.10 -0.12
N GLY A 449 7.56 9.67 -1.33
CA GLY A 449 7.15 11.07 -1.53
C GLY A 449 5.64 11.33 -1.55
N TYR A 450 4.79 10.30 -1.44
CA TYR A 450 3.34 10.45 -1.57
C TYR A 450 2.59 9.78 -0.42
N GLY A 451 2.89 10.17 0.82
CA GLY A 451 2.29 9.54 2.01
C GLY A 451 3.15 8.44 2.62
N GLY A 452 4.47 8.59 2.57
CA GLY A 452 5.41 7.75 3.32
C GLY A 452 4.95 7.54 4.78
N GLY A 453 5.02 6.30 5.26
CA GLY A 453 4.53 5.87 6.57
C GLY A 453 3.10 5.35 6.57
N MET A 454 2.32 5.62 5.52
CA MET A 454 0.97 5.06 5.38
C MET A 454 0.91 3.80 4.52
N TYR A 455 1.92 3.50 3.70
CA TYR A 455 1.92 2.34 2.80
C TYR A 455 2.33 1.04 3.51
N MET A 456 1.68 0.76 4.65
CA MET A 456 2.00 -0.42 5.44
C MET A 456 1.70 -1.72 4.69
N GLY A 457 0.80 -1.70 3.71
CA GLY A 457 0.45 -2.87 2.90
C GLY A 457 1.66 -3.48 2.22
N TRP A 458 2.64 -2.67 1.81
CA TRP A 458 3.84 -3.14 1.12
C TRP A 458 4.74 -4.02 2.00
N PHE A 459 4.71 -3.83 3.32
CA PHE A 459 5.55 -4.59 4.25
C PHE A 459 4.77 -5.44 5.26
N LEU A 460 3.55 -5.07 5.63
CA LEU A 460 2.79 -5.65 6.74
C LEU A 460 2.59 -7.16 6.59
N PRO A 461 2.17 -7.71 5.43
CA PRO A 461 2.05 -9.16 5.32
C PRO A 461 3.38 -9.90 5.47
N LEU A 462 4.49 -9.32 4.99
CA LEU A 462 5.84 -9.90 5.14
C LEU A 462 6.36 -9.77 6.58
N LEU A 463 6.04 -8.66 7.25
CA LEU A 463 6.31 -8.44 8.67
C LEU A 463 5.57 -9.48 9.52
N LEU A 464 4.27 -9.69 9.27
CA LEU A 464 3.47 -10.70 9.97
C LEU A 464 4.01 -12.11 9.73
N LEU A 465 4.35 -12.46 8.48
CA LEU A 465 5.03 -13.73 8.20
C LEU A 465 6.35 -13.88 8.95
N THR A 466 7.09 -12.79 9.15
CA THR A 466 8.33 -12.80 9.96
C THR A 466 8.07 -13.08 11.43
N ILE A 467 6.96 -12.56 11.99
CA ILE A 467 6.58 -12.78 13.38
C ILE A 467 6.09 -14.21 13.62
N PHE A 468 5.31 -14.77 12.68
CA PHE A 468 4.69 -16.10 12.84
C PHE A 468 5.55 -17.28 12.34
N ARG A 469 6.64 -17.03 11.61
CA ARG A 469 7.43 -18.11 11.04
C ARG A 469 8.15 -18.96 12.10
N PRO A 470 8.28 -20.27 11.87
CA PRO A 470 9.19 -21.12 12.64
C PRO A 470 10.64 -20.90 12.23
N ASN A 471 11.56 -21.69 12.79
CA ASN A 471 12.93 -21.72 12.31
C ASN A 471 12.98 -22.32 10.89
N LEU A 472 13.51 -21.56 9.93
CA LEU A 472 13.59 -21.91 8.51
C LEU A 472 15.05 -21.99 8.01
N GLN A 473 16.01 -22.25 8.89
CA GLN A 473 17.44 -22.32 8.56
C GLN A 473 17.76 -23.26 7.38
N ASP A 474 17.03 -24.36 7.24
CA ASP A 474 17.22 -25.33 6.14
C ASP A 474 16.65 -24.90 4.79
N ARG A 475 15.88 -23.80 4.73
CA ARG A 475 15.22 -23.36 3.50
C ARG A 475 16.11 -22.41 2.70
N ILE A 476 17.30 -22.87 2.33
CA ILE A 476 18.23 -22.16 1.44
C ILE A 476 17.96 -22.52 -0.03
N ALA A 477 18.21 -21.59 -0.96
CA ALA A 477 17.95 -21.78 -2.39
C ALA A 477 18.63 -23.05 -2.95
N LEU A 478 19.85 -23.34 -2.50
CA LEU A 478 20.62 -24.53 -2.90
C LEU A 478 19.90 -25.84 -2.58
N LYS A 479 19.15 -25.92 -1.47
CA LYS A 479 18.43 -27.13 -1.06
C LYS A 479 17.05 -27.24 -1.72
N VAL A 480 16.36 -26.12 -1.92
CA VAL A 480 14.93 -26.09 -2.28
C VAL A 480 14.63 -25.84 -3.75
N VAL A 481 15.59 -25.28 -4.51
CA VAL A 481 15.42 -25.01 -5.94
C VAL A 481 15.89 -26.21 -6.74
N LYS A 482 15.04 -26.68 -7.66
CA LYS A 482 15.38 -27.79 -8.56
C LYS A 482 16.62 -27.44 -9.42
N PRO A 483 17.60 -28.35 -9.52
CA PRO A 483 18.75 -28.14 -10.40
C PRO A 483 18.30 -28.03 -11.85
N TYR A 484 19.12 -27.35 -12.67
CA TYR A 484 18.92 -27.35 -14.12
C TYR A 484 19.35 -28.73 -14.62
N SER A 485 18.41 -29.51 -15.18
CA SER A 485 18.74 -30.79 -15.81
C SER A 485 19.53 -30.48 -17.09
N ARG A 486 20.86 -30.39 -16.98
CA ARG A 486 21.72 -30.64 -18.14
C ARG A 486 21.78 -32.15 -18.25
N SER A 487 21.20 -32.69 -19.33
CA SER A 487 21.43 -34.01 -19.89
C SER A 487 22.03 -35.01 -18.88
N GLN A 488 21.18 -35.88 -18.33
CA GLN A 488 21.69 -37.18 -17.88
C GLN A 488 22.37 -37.79 -19.12
N ALA A 489 23.70 -37.78 -19.15
CA ALA A 489 24.42 -38.65 -20.07
C ALA A 489 23.87 -40.06 -19.85
N PRO A 490 23.51 -40.80 -20.92
CA PRO A 490 22.97 -42.13 -20.76
C PRO A 490 23.94 -42.95 -19.91
N SER A 491 23.41 -43.57 -18.85
CA SER A 491 24.15 -44.52 -18.03
C SER A 491 24.90 -45.48 -18.97
N PRO A 492 26.21 -45.72 -18.78
CA PRO A 492 26.90 -46.71 -19.59
C PRO A 492 26.18 -48.06 -19.43
N PRO A 493 25.99 -48.83 -20.52
CA PRO A 493 25.28 -50.09 -20.44
C PRO A 493 26.01 -51.00 -19.45
N THR A 494 25.24 -51.50 -18.49
CA THR A 494 25.65 -52.51 -17.52
C THR A 494 26.25 -53.67 -18.30
N LYS A 495 27.55 -53.92 -18.15
CA LYS A 495 28.16 -55.14 -18.67
C LYS A 495 27.50 -56.31 -17.94
N MET A 496 26.69 -57.09 -18.65
CA MET A 496 26.35 -58.44 -18.21
C MET A 496 27.67 -59.22 -18.15
N GLU A 497 28.12 -59.53 -16.94
CA GLU A 497 29.07 -60.62 -16.74
C GLU A 497 28.37 -61.90 -17.17
N ALA A 498 28.84 -62.47 -18.28
CA ALA A 498 28.51 -63.83 -18.68
C ALA A 498 29.27 -64.79 -17.77
N ALA A 499 28.53 -65.76 -17.21
CA ALA A 499 29.04 -66.90 -16.47
C ALA A 499 29.81 -67.87 -17.37
#